data_AF-A0A212RCH9-F1
#
_entry.id   AF-A0A212RCH9-F1
#
_cell.length_a   1.000
_cell.length_b   1.000
_cell.length_c   1.000
_cell.angle_alpha   90.00
_cell.angle_beta   90.00
_cell.angle_gamma   90.00
#
_symmetry.space_group_name_H-M   'P 1'
#
loop_
_entity.id
_entity.type
_entity.pdbx_description
1 polymer ?
#
loop_
_entity_poly.entity_id
_entity_poly.type
_entity_poly.pdbx_seq_one_letter_code
_entity_poly.pdbx_strand_id
1 'polypeptide(L)'
;MRREQQLRERLRKVDALRRGAVTNGEREAAEAALARLNVKLRETGRAEGADAFRFGFPGGLPFSVPGAWPFQLFMSLCVVAMASGLAVLHASATRRP
;
A
#
# COMPACT_ATOMS: atom_id res chain seq x y z
N MET A 1 -4.56 10.02 -1.00
CA MET A 1 -5.90 9.76 -1.62
C MET A 1 -6.27 10.70 -2.80
N ARG A 2 -6.86 11.91 -2.62
CA ARG A 2 -7.40 12.74 -3.74
C ARG A 2 -6.33 13.14 -4.78
N ARG A 3 -5.11 13.45 -4.34
CA ARG A 3 -4.00 13.87 -5.23
C ARG A 3 -3.47 12.71 -6.09
N GLU A 4 -3.33 11.52 -5.51
CA GLU A 4 -2.89 10.33 -6.24
C GLU A 4 -3.92 9.92 -7.31
N GLN A 5 -5.21 9.93 -6.96
CA GLN A 5 -6.30 9.64 -7.89
C GLN A 5 -6.29 10.61 -9.08
N GLN A 6 -6.09 11.91 -8.82
CA GLN A 6 -5.94 12.92 -9.88
C GLN A 6 -4.74 12.66 -10.79
N LEU A 7 -3.61 12.18 -10.26
CA LEU A 7 -2.45 11.80 -11.07
C LEU A 7 -2.74 10.58 -11.94
N ARG A 8 -3.40 9.56 -11.39
CA ARG A 8 -3.79 8.35 -12.13
C ARG A 8 -4.78 8.68 -13.27
N GLU A 9 -5.71 9.59 -13.04
CA GLU A 9 -6.61 10.08 -14.10
C GLU A 9 -5.87 10.84 -15.20
N ARG A 10 -4.92 11.71 -14.82
CA ARG A 10 -4.07 12.41 -15.80
C ARG A 10 -3.24 11.44 -16.63
N LEU A 11 -2.70 10.38 -16.01
CA LEU A 11 -1.99 9.31 -16.73
C LEU A 11 -2.89 8.63 -17.77
N ARG A 12 -4.13 8.27 -17.40
CA ARG A 12 -5.09 7.68 -18.34
C ARG A 12 -5.38 8.60 -19.54
N LYS A 13 -5.55 9.90 -19.28
CA LYS A 13 -5.79 10.89 -20.34
C LYS A 13 -4.61 11.03 -21.29
N VAL A 14 -3.39 11.14 -20.76
CA VAL A 14 -2.19 11.27 -21.60
C VAL A 14 -1.92 9.98 -22.37
N ASP A 15 -2.18 8.80 -21.79
CA ASP A 15 -2.04 7.55 -22.52
C ASP A 15 -3.05 7.42 -23.68
N ALA A 16 -4.29 7.90 -23.49
CA ALA A 16 -5.26 7.98 -24.57
C ALA A 16 -4.79 8.92 -25.70
N LEU A 17 -4.24 10.09 -25.36
CA LEU A 17 -3.66 11.02 -26.34
C LEU A 17 -2.46 10.40 -27.08
N ARG A 18 -1.59 9.69 -26.38
CA ARG A 18 -0.45 8.99 -26.97
C ARG A 18 -0.87 7.96 -28.01
N ARG A 19 -1.92 7.18 -27.72
CA ARG A 19 -2.45 6.16 -28.65
C ARG A 19 -3.09 6.78 -29.90
N GLY A 20 -3.63 7.99 -29.77
CA GLY A 20 -4.22 8.75 -30.87
C GLY A 20 -3.25 9.68 -31.61
N ALA A 21 -1.97 9.72 -31.23
CA ALA A 21 -0.98 10.59 -31.85
C ALA A 21 -0.71 10.16 -33.30
N VAL A 22 -0.83 11.09 -34.24
CA VAL A 22 -0.67 10.83 -35.68
C VAL A 22 0.76 11.16 -36.13
N THR A 23 1.40 12.11 -35.45
CA THR A 23 2.77 12.54 -35.78
C THR A 23 3.78 12.06 -34.74
N ASN A 24 5.05 11.91 -35.17
CA ASN A 24 6.14 11.55 -34.28
C ASN A 24 6.30 12.58 -33.14
N GLY A 25 6.16 13.88 -33.42
CA GLY A 25 6.26 14.93 -32.40
C GLY A 25 5.16 14.87 -31.34
N GLU A 26 3.93 14.54 -31.73
CA GLU A 26 2.82 14.32 -30.78
C GLU A 26 3.07 13.12 -29.87
N ARG A 27 3.58 12.02 -30.44
CA ARG A 27 3.89 10.81 -29.68
C ARG A 27 5.01 11.05 -28.68
N GLU A 28 6.07 11.72 -29.10
CA GLU A 28 7.23 12.07 -28.28
C GLU A 28 6.84 13.03 -27.13
N ALA A 29 5.99 14.03 -27.41
CA ALA A 29 5.44 14.92 -26.41
C ALA A 29 4.57 14.17 -25.37
N ALA A 30 3.73 13.24 -25.83
CA ALA A 30 2.88 12.44 -24.95
C ALA A 30 3.70 11.46 -24.09
N GLU A 31 4.76 10.87 -24.64
CA GLU A 31 5.70 10.01 -23.89
C GLU A 31 6.46 10.80 -22.83
N ALA A 32 6.96 12.00 -23.17
CA ALA A 32 7.59 12.89 -22.20
C ALA A 32 6.62 13.29 -21.07
N ALA A 33 5.35 13.53 -21.39
CA ALA A 33 4.32 13.82 -20.39
C ALA A 33 4.02 12.61 -19.48
N LEU A 34 3.94 11.39 -20.03
CA LEU A 34 3.79 10.16 -19.24
C LEU A 34 4.97 9.94 -18.29
N ALA A 35 6.20 10.15 -18.76
CA ALA A 35 7.39 10.03 -17.93
C ALA A 35 7.33 10.96 -16.71
N ARG A 36 6.98 12.24 -16.91
CA ARG A 36 6.84 13.24 -15.83
C ARG A 36 5.74 12.85 -14.83
N LEU A 37 4.60 12.37 -15.30
CA LEU A 37 3.48 11.97 -14.44
C LEU A 37 3.80 10.72 -13.62
N ASN A 38 4.50 9.75 -14.21
CA ASN A 38 4.93 8.53 -13.51
C ASN A 38 5.93 8.85 -12.39
N VAL A 39 6.88 9.78 -12.62
CA VAL A 39 7.79 10.24 -11.57
C VAL A 39 7.01 10.84 -10.40
N LYS A 40 6.09 11.77 -10.66
CA LYS A 40 5.25 12.39 -9.62
C LYS A 40 4.37 11.37 -8.89
N LEU A 41 3.87 10.35 -9.59
CA LEU A 41 3.06 9.29 -8.98
C LEU A 41 3.90 8.44 -8.02
N ARG A 42 5.13 8.10 -8.41
CA ARG A 42 6.07 7.38 -7.55
C ARG A 42 6.44 8.20 -6.32
N GLU A 43 6.69 9.49 -6.46
CA GLU A 43 6.99 10.39 -5.34
C GLU A 43 5.79 10.49 -4.37
N THR A 44 4.59 10.67 -4.91
CA THR A 44 3.35 10.72 -4.11
C THR A 44 3.09 9.40 -3.39
N GLY A 45 3.28 8.28 -4.10
CA GLY A 45 3.11 6.93 -3.54
C GLY A 45 4.19 6.57 -2.52
N ARG A 46 5.41 7.10 -2.63
CA ARG A 46 6.47 6.92 -1.62
C ARG A 46 6.19 7.71 -0.34
N ALA A 47 5.62 8.91 -0.50
CA ALA A 47 5.19 9.72 0.63
C ALA A 47 4.00 9.09 1.38
N GLU A 48 3.02 8.50 0.65
CA GLU A 48 1.88 7.81 1.29
C GLU A 48 2.23 6.38 1.76
N GLY A 49 3.20 5.71 1.13
CA GLY A 49 3.66 4.37 1.50
C GLY A 49 4.66 4.31 2.64
N ALA A 50 5.23 5.45 3.05
CA ALA A 50 6.05 5.54 4.26
C ALA A 50 5.25 5.19 5.53
N ASP A 51 3.93 5.31 5.48
CA ASP A 51 3.01 5.01 6.60
C ASP A 51 2.37 3.60 6.50
N ALA A 52 2.66 2.85 5.43
CA ALA A 52 2.10 1.51 5.23
C ALA A 52 3.03 0.45 5.84
N PHE A 53 2.64 -0.07 7.01
CA PHE A 53 3.34 -1.18 7.64
C PHE A 53 2.99 -2.50 6.93
N ARG A 54 4.03 -3.19 6.45
CA ARG A 54 3.93 -4.53 5.90
C ARG A 54 4.38 -5.53 6.96
N PHE A 55 3.47 -6.38 7.38
CA PHE A 55 3.76 -7.45 8.33
C PHE A 55 3.92 -8.77 7.58
N GLY A 56 4.97 -9.52 7.94
CA GLY A 56 5.11 -10.93 7.58
C GLY A 56 4.69 -11.78 8.76
N PHE A 57 3.60 -12.53 8.63
CA PHE A 57 3.25 -13.57 9.59
C PHE A 57 4.04 -14.85 9.28
N PRO A 58 4.54 -15.59 10.28
CA PRO A 58 5.12 -16.91 10.04
C PRO A 58 4.03 -17.82 9.43
N GLY A 59 4.20 -18.22 8.16
CA GLY A 59 3.16 -18.87 7.35
C GLY A 59 2.90 -18.19 6.00
N GLY A 60 3.48 -17.02 5.75
CA GLY A 60 3.68 -16.50 4.39
C GLY A 60 2.55 -15.62 3.82
N LEU A 61 1.51 -15.29 4.59
CA LEU A 61 0.54 -14.29 4.15
C LEU A 61 1.08 -12.87 4.40
N PRO A 62 1.39 -12.08 3.35
CA PRO A 62 1.74 -10.68 3.53
C PRO A 62 0.48 -9.90 3.89
N PHE A 63 0.53 -9.16 4.99
CA PHE A 63 -0.54 -8.26 5.40
C PHE A 63 -0.07 -6.81 5.30
N SER A 64 -0.93 -5.93 4.78
CA SER A 64 -0.65 -4.50 4.60
C SER A 64 -1.73 -3.69 5.30
N VAL A 65 -1.33 -2.83 6.24
CA VAL A 65 -2.23 -1.92 6.95
C VAL A 65 -2.18 -0.54 6.26
N PRO A 66 -3.33 0.04 5.84
CA PRO A 66 -3.35 1.39 5.27
C PRO A 66 -2.94 2.44 6.32
N GLY A 67 -2.09 3.39 5.91
CA GLY A 67 -1.55 4.45 6.74
C GLY A 67 -2.61 5.46 7.19
N ALA A 68 -2.94 5.40 8.49
CA ALA A 68 -3.65 6.37 9.35
C ALA A 68 -4.02 5.74 10.70
N TRP A 69 -3.87 4.42 10.87
CA TRP A 69 -4.20 3.72 12.11
C TRP A 69 -3.11 3.86 13.17
N PRO A 70 -3.44 4.09 14.45
CA PRO A 70 -2.47 4.13 15.54
C PRO A 70 -1.88 2.73 15.74
N PHE A 71 -0.71 2.51 15.14
CA PHE A 71 0.06 1.26 15.20
C PHE A 71 0.24 0.73 16.62
N GLN A 72 0.40 1.64 17.60
CA GLN A 72 0.46 1.30 19.02
C GLN A 72 -0.80 0.57 19.52
N LEU A 73 -2.00 0.96 19.11
CA LEU A 73 -3.24 0.27 19.49
C LEU A 73 -3.31 -1.11 18.85
N PHE A 74 -2.94 -1.22 17.58
CA PHE A 74 -2.91 -2.51 16.88
C PHE A 74 -1.89 -3.48 17.52
N MET A 75 -0.67 -3.02 17.78
CA MET A 75 0.36 -3.83 18.44
C MET A 75 -0.02 -4.20 19.87
N SER A 76 -0.61 -3.26 20.63
CA SER A 76 -1.12 -3.55 21.98
C SER A 76 -2.18 -4.65 21.94
N LEU A 77 -3.12 -4.59 20.99
CA LEU A 77 -4.14 -5.62 20.81
C LEU A 77 -3.53 -6.97 20.43
N CYS A 78 -2.56 -7.01 19.52
CA CYS A 78 -1.87 -8.24 19.14
C CYS A 78 -1.10 -8.86 20.31
N VAL A 79 -0.37 -8.06 21.09
CA VAL A 79 0.39 -8.54 22.25
C VAL A 79 -0.56 -9.07 23.34
N VAL A 80 -1.65 -8.36 23.61
CA VAL A 80 -2.68 -8.81 24.57
C VAL A 80 -3.35 -10.10 24.09
N ALA A 81 -3.67 -10.22 22.81
CA ALA A 81 -4.26 -11.43 22.23
C ALA A 81 -3.33 -12.64 22.32
N MET A 82 -2.03 -12.46 22.04
CA MET A 82 -1.04 -13.53 22.19
C MET A 82 -0.86 -13.95 23.65
N ALA A 83 -0.76 -12.99 24.58
CA ALA A 83 -0.66 -13.27 26.01
C ALA A 83 -1.89 -14.03 26.55
N SER A 84 -3.08 -13.67 26.06
CA SER A 84 -4.33 -14.33 26.42
C SER A 84 -4.43 -15.74 25.83
N GLY A 85 -4.00 -15.93 24.58
CA GLY A 85 -3.91 -17.24 23.94
C GLY A 85 -2.97 -18.19 24.67
N LEU A 86 -1.79 -17.70 25.07
CA LEU A 86 -0.84 -18.47 25.91
C LEU A 86 -1.43 -18.82 27.28
N ALA A 87 -2.17 -17.91 27.92
CA ALA A 87 -2.82 -18.19 29.21
C ALA A 87 -3.90 -19.27 29.10
N VAL A 88 -4.71 -19.27 28.02
CA VAL A 88 -5.73 -20.30 27.76
C VAL A 88 -5.11 -21.65 27.39
N LEU A 89 -4.03 -21.65 26.61
CA LEU A 89 -3.28 -22.87 26.27
C LEU A 89 -2.58 -23.47 27.51
N HIS A 90 -2.01 -22.63 28.38
CA HIS A 90 -1.35 -23.11 29.60
C HIS A 90 -2.36 -23.65 30.62
N ALA A 91 -3.52 -23.00 30.76
CA ALA A 91 -4.60 -23.44 31.65
C ALA A 91 -5.28 -24.74 31.17
N SER A 92 -5.34 -25.00 29.86
CA SER A 92 -5.85 -26.26 29.31
C SER A 92 -4.83 -27.40 29.37
N ALA A 93 -3.52 -27.10 29.30
CA ALA A 93 -2.45 -28.08 29.48
C ALA A 93 -2.36 -28.61 30.93
N THR A 94 -2.66 -27.79 31.93
CA THR A 94 -2.67 -28.18 33.36
C THR A 94 -3.94 -28.92 33.79
N ARG A 95 -4.91 -29.12 32.87
CA ARG A 95 -6.24 -29.67 33.16
C ARG A 95 -6.48 -31.01 32.45
N ARG A 96 -5.43 -31.79 32.18
CA ARG A 96 -5.55 -33.21 31.82
C ARG A 96 -5.31 -34.07 33.07
N PRO A 97 -6.22 -35.01 33.42
CA PRO A 97 -6.00 -36.00 34.47
C PRO A 97 -4.94 -37.04 34.07
#